data_AF-A0AAI9R930-F1
#
_entry.id   AF-A0AAI9R930-F1
#
_cell.length_a   1.000
_cell.length_b   1.000
_cell.length_c   1.000
_cell.angle_alpha   90.00
_cell.angle_beta   90.00
_cell.angle_gamma   90.00
#
_symmetry.space_group_name_H-M   'P 1'
#
loop_
_entity.id
_entity.type
_entity.pdbx_description
1 polymer ?
#
loop_
_entity_poly.entity_id
_entity_poly.type
_entity_poly.pdbx_seq_one_letter_code
_entity_poly.pdbx_strand_id
1 'polypeptide(L)'
;GGVKKPIPSSGFEDGEQYFHMDGPAVWDFATAAFPQAVRAVLERTGHSIEDVAMIIPHQANLNIIKVGMENLGLPMDKTFTNLQKYGNTAGASVPIALREALEEELIGPGDLVVTVAFGGGLAWGANAIIL
;
A
#
# COMPACT_ATOMS: atom_id res chain seq x y z
N GLY A 1 5.75 17.36 0.33
CA GLY A 1 6.29 18.38 -0.58
C GLY A 1 5.77 19.75 -0.17
N GLY A 2 6.46 20.83 -0.55
CA GLY A 2 6.06 22.20 -0.23
C GLY A 2 6.57 23.18 -1.31
N VAL A 3 6.23 24.45 -1.18
CA VAL A 3 6.63 25.50 -2.14
C VAL A 3 7.65 26.45 -1.52
N LYS A 4 8.67 26.85 -2.30
CA LYS A 4 9.73 27.78 -1.83
C LYS A 4 9.17 29.14 -1.40
N LYS A 5 8.11 29.60 -2.06
CA LYS A 5 7.35 30.79 -1.71
C LYS A 5 5.88 30.37 -1.59
N PRO A 6 5.32 30.35 -0.37
CA PRO A 6 3.91 30.06 -0.19
C PRO A 6 3.01 31.07 -0.90
N ILE A 7 1.93 30.59 -1.50
CA ILE A 7 0.88 31.45 -2.06
C ILE A 7 -0.09 31.72 -0.92
N PRO A 8 -0.30 32.98 -0.49
CA PRO A 8 -1.27 33.29 0.55
C PRO A 8 -2.67 32.85 0.12
N SER A 9 -3.39 32.15 1.01
CA SER A 9 -4.78 31.74 0.84
C SER A 9 -5.56 31.99 2.12
N SER A 10 -6.90 31.94 2.07
CA SER A 10 -7.69 31.77 3.28
C SER A 10 -7.19 30.53 4.05
N GLY A 11 -7.10 30.61 5.38
CA GLY A 11 -6.62 29.51 6.23
C GLY A 11 -5.09 29.33 6.25
N PHE A 12 -4.33 30.22 5.61
CA PHE A 12 -2.87 30.09 5.56
C PHE A 12 -2.20 30.17 6.95
N GLU A 13 -2.65 31.10 7.79
CA GLU A 13 -2.19 31.24 9.18
C GLU A 13 -2.64 30.06 10.05
N ASP A 14 -3.78 29.45 9.71
CA ASP A 14 -4.34 28.28 10.39
C ASP A 14 -3.67 26.96 9.95
N GLY A 15 -2.81 27.00 8.93
CA GLY A 15 -2.05 25.83 8.48
C GLY A 15 -2.84 24.90 7.55
N GLU A 16 -3.92 25.35 6.92
CA GLU A 16 -4.76 24.51 6.04
C GLU A 16 -4.01 23.96 4.82
N GLN A 17 -2.91 24.60 4.41
CA GLN A 17 -2.04 24.14 3.32
C GLN A 17 -1.24 22.87 3.63
N TYR A 18 -1.19 22.45 4.89
CA TYR A 18 -0.44 21.26 5.30
C TYR A 18 -1.27 19.99 5.11
N PHE A 19 -0.59 18.84 5.17
CA PHE A 19 -1.28 17.56 5.14
C PHE A 19 -2.06 17.38 6.44
N HIS A 20 -3.37 17.16 6.32
CA HIS A 20 -4.27 16.83 7.41
C HIS A 20 -4.80 15.42 7.21
N MET A 21 -4.91 14.66 8.30
CA MET A 21 -5.40 13.28 8.26
C MET A 21 -6.21 12.96 9.50
N ASP A 22 -7.43 12.47 9.27
CA ASP A 22 -8.20 11.76 10.28
C ASP A 22 -7.69 10.31 10.35
N GLY A 23 -6.80 10.05 11.31
CA GLY A 23 -6.15 8.75 11.47
C GLY A 23 -7.13 7.58 11.65
N PRO A 24 -8.11 7.67 12.58
CA PRO A 24 -9.16 6.67 12.73
C PRO A 24 -9.94 6.39 11.44
N ALA A 25 -10.41 7.43 10.74
CA ALA A 25 -11.15 7.23 9.49
C ALA A 25 -10.30 6.56 8.40
N VAL A 26 -9.02 6.94 8.30
CA VAL A 26 -8.06 6.31 7.36
C VAL A 26 -7.77 4.86 7.75
N TRP A 27 -7.67 4.55 9.03
CA TRP A 27 -7.46 3.19 9.52
C TRP A 27 -8.61 2.27 9.13
N ASP A 28 -9.84 2.67 9.41
CA ASP A 28 -11.04 1.89 9.11
C ASP A 28 -11.17 1.66 7.61
N PHE A 29 -10.94 2.70 6.81
CA PHE A 29 -10.93 2.59 5.36
C PHE A 29 -9.85 1.62 4.86
N ALA A 30 -8.61 1.77 5.32
CA ALA A 30 -7.48 0.99 4.82
C ALA A 30 -7.59 -0.50 5.18
N THR A 31 -8.00 -0.80 6.41
CA THR A 31 -8.16 -2.19 6.88
C THR A 31 -9.31 -2.92 6.19
N ALA A 32 -10.35 -2.21 5.75
CA ALA A 32 -11.40 -2.76 4.88
C ALA A 32 -10.96 -2.89 3.42
N ALA A 33 -10.36 -1.84 2.85
CA ALA A 33 -10.04 -1.74 1.43
C ALA A 33 -8.93 -2.71 0.99
N PHE A 34 -7.89 -2.92 1.82
CA PHE A 34 -6.77 -3.78 1.47
C PHE A 34 -7.23 -5.22 1.10
N PRO A 35 -7.82 -6.02 2.01
CA PRO A 35 -8.19 -7.40 1.68
C PRO A 35 -9.25 -7.45 0.57
N GLN A 36 -10.14 -6.45 0.48
CA GLN A 36 -11.11 -6.34 -0.62
C GLN A 36 -10.42 -6.19 -1.98
N ALA A 37 -9.41 -5.31 -2.07
CA ALA A 37 -8.69 -5.06 -3.31
C ALA A 37 -7.95 -6.29 -3.83
N VAL A 38 -7.28 -7.01 -2.93
CA VAL A 38 -6.56 -8.25 -3.26
C VAL A 38 -7.51 -9.32 -3.75
N ARG A 39 -8.60 -9.58 -3.02
CA ARG A 39 -9.59 -10.59 -3.44
C ARG A 39 -10.22 -10.24 -4.78
N ALA A 40 -10.59 -8.98 -4.97
CA ALA A 40 -11.22 -8.53 -6.21
C ALA A 40 -10.29 -8.67 -7.42
N VAL A 41 -8.99 -8.41 -7.29
CA VAL A 41 -8.06 -8.59 -8.42
C VAL A 41 -7.83 -10.07 -8.74
N LEU A 42 -7.72 -10.93 -7.72
CA LEU A 42 -7.54 -12.38 -7.90
C LEU A 42 -8.78 -13.04 -8.51
N GLU A 43 -9.97 -12.66 -8.06
CA GLU A 43 -11.23 -13.11 -8.66
C GLU A 43 -11.32 -12.74 -10.14
N ARG A 44 -10.94 -11.50 -10.49
CA ARG A 44 -10.96 -11.01 -11.87
C ARG A 44 -9.94 -11.70 -12.77
N THR A 45 -8.84 -12.21 -12.23
CA THR A 45 -7.79 -12.90 -12.98
C THR A 45 -7.92 -14.42 -12.92
N GLY A 46 -8.84 -14.96 -12.11
CA GLY A 46 -9.06 -16.40 -11.96
C GLY A 46 -7.98 -17.10 -11.14
N HIS A 47 -7.24 -16.35 -10.30
CA HIS A 47 -6.22 -16.89 -9.41
C HIS A 47 -6.75 -17.05 -7.98
N SER A 48 -6.18 -18.02 -7.26
CA SER A 48 -6.41 -18.20 -5.84
C SER A 48 -5.40 -17.39 -5.01
N ILE A 49 -5.67 -17.21 -3.72
CA ILE A 49 -4.73 -16.51 -2.83
C ILE A 49 -3.46 -17.36 -2.59
N GLU A 50 -3.57 -18.67 -2.72
CA GLU A 50 -2.49 -19.65 -2.60
C GLU A 50 -1.49 -19.56 -3.76
N ASP A 51 -1.93 -19.12 -4.94
CA ASP A 51 -1.07 -18.92 -6.12
C ASP A 51 -0.15 -17.70 -5.96
N VAL A 52 -0.45 -16.79 -5.02
CA VAL A 52 0.30 -15.54 -4.85
C VAL A 52 1.63 -15.82 -4.17
N ALA A 53 2.72 -15.51 -4.87
CA ALA A 53 4.07 -15.57 -4.34
C ALA A 53 4.25 -14.54 -3.22
N MET A 54 3.88 -13.28 -3.49
CA MET A 54 4.02 -12.17 -2.54
C MET A 54 2.99 -11.06 -2.77
N ILE A 55 2.58 -10.41 -1.68
CA ILE A 55 1.81 -9.17 -1.70
C ILE A 55 2.73 -7.99 -1.40
N ILE A 56 2.68 -6.94 -2.22
CA ILE A 56 3.41 -5.68 -2.03
C ILE A 56 2.42 -4.55 -1.73
N PRO A 57 2.15 -4.26 -0.44
CA PRO A 57 1.18 -3.26 -0.05
C PRO A 57 1.78 -1.84 -0.03
N HIS A 58 0.89 -0.84 -0.06
CA HIS A 58 1.23 0.53 0.29
C HIS A 58 1.86 0.58 1.70
N GLN A 59 3.02 1.20 1.81
CA GLN A 59 3.79 1.29 3.05
C GLN A 59 3.28 2.47 3.90
N ALA A 60 2.03 2.41 4.35
CA ALA A 60 1.44 3.45 5.20
C ALA A 60 1.80 3.28 6.67
N ASN A 61 1.54 2.08 7.18
CA ASN A 61 1.67 1.73 8.59
C ASN A 61 1.77 0.21 8.71
N LEU A 62 2.73 -0.28 9.51
CA LEU A 62 2.96 -1.71 9.66
C LEU A 62 1.75 -2.45 10.25
N ASN A 63 0.98 -1.81 11.11
CA ASN A 63 -0.19 -2.44 11.72
C ASN A 63 -1.36 -2.58 10.72
N ILE A 64 -1.54 -1.64 9.79
CA ILE A 64 -2.50 -1.81 8.68
C ILE A 64 -2.09 -3.00 7.81
N ILE A 65 -0.78 -3.13 7.52
CA ILE A 65 -0.27 -4.26 6.75
C ILE A 65 -0.57 -5.58 7.46
N LYS A 66 -0.25 -5.68 8.76
CA LYS A 66 -0.52 -6.87 9.58
C LYS A 66 -2.00 -7.25 9.56
N VAL A 67 -2.90 -6.29 9.80
CA VAL A 67 -4.34 -6.54 9.79
C VAL A 67 -4.82 -6.98 8.40
N GLY A 68 -4.33 -6.36 7.33
CA GLY A 68 -4.66 -6.75 5.96
C GLY A 68 -4.24 -8.19 5.65
N MET A 69 -3.01 -8.57 6.01
CA MET A 69 -2.48 -9.93 5.83
C MET A 69 -3.26 -10.94 6.68
N GLU A 70 -3.55 -10.63 7.94
CA GLU A 70 -4.38 -11.47 8.83
C GLU A 70 -5.78 -11.69 8.25
N ASN A 71 -6.42 -10.63 7.73
CA ASN A 71 -7.72 -10.75 7.07
C ASN A 71 -7.68 -11.61 5.81
N LEU A 72 -6.55 -11.64 5.10
CA LEU A 72 -6.33 -12.53 3.96
C LEU A 72 -5.97 -13.96 4.38
N GLY A 73 -5.78 -14.23 5.67
CA GLY A 73 -5.31 -15.52 6.17
C GLY A 73 -3.85 -15.80 5.84
N LEU A 74 -3.07 -14.76 5.53
CA LEU A 74 -1.68 -14.89 5.09
C LEU A 74 -0.69 -14.49 6.19
N PRO A 75 0.42 -15.23 6.32
CA PRO A 75 1.53 -14.84 7.18
C PRO A 75 2.28 -13.60 6.65
N MET A 76 3.02 -12.93 7.53
CA MET A 76 3.79 -11.73 7.19
C MET A 76 5.01 -12.00 6.27
N ASP A 77 5.43 -13.26 6.10
CA ASP A 77 6.48 -13.64 5.14
C ASP A 77 5.97 -13.65 3.68
N LYS A 78 4.65 -13.64 3.46
CA LYS A 78 4.00 -13.43 2.16
C LYS A 78 3.88 -11.95 1.77
N THR A 79 4.53 -11.04 2.50
CA THR A 79 4.59 -9.61 2.16
C THR A 79 6.00 -9.07 2.36
N PHE A 80 6.32 -7.99 1.64
CA PHE A 80 7.54 -7.22 1.84
C PHE A 80 7.25 -5.90 2.58
N THR A 81 8.17 -5.50 3.46
CA THR A 81 8.12 -4.18 4.12
C THR A 81 9.50 -3.55 4.23
N ASN A 82 9.56 -2.27 3.83
CA ASN A 82 10.71 -1.39 4.03
C ASN A 82 10.34 -0.10 4.77
N LEU A 83 9.19 -0.09 5.45
CA LEU A 83 8.75 0.99 6.34
C LEU A 83 9.83 1.43 7.33
N GLN A 84 10.59 0.48 7.88
CA GLN A 84 11.69 0.74 8.80
C GLN A 84 12.84 1.54 8.17
N LYS A 85 13.00 1.48 6.84
CA LYS A 85 14.03 2.21 6.09
C LYS A 85 13.51 3.59 5.64
N TYR A 86 12.27 3.66 5.14
CA TYR A 86 11.79 4.85 4.40
C TYR A 86 10.54 5.53 4.98
N GLY A 87 9.84 4.89 5.91
CA GLY A 87 8.50 5.33 6.33
C GLY A 87 7.51 5.36 5.15
N ASN A 88 6.48 6.21 5.27
CA ASN A 88 5.47 6.36 4.25
C ASN A 88 5.93 7.33 3.15
N THR A 89 6.19 6.80 1.96
CA THR A 89 6.60 7.56 0.75
C THR A 89 5.44 7.78 -0.23
N ALA A 90 4.20 7.71 0.25
CA ALA A 90 2.96 7.88 -0.52
C ALA A 90 2.94 6.96 -1.77
N GLY A 91 2.64 7.51 -2.95
CA GLY A 91 2.56 6.74 -4.20
C GLY A 91 3.86 6.03 -4.61
N ALA A 92 5.02 6.44 -4.08
CA ALA A 92 6.29 5.78 -4.35
C ALA A 92 6.49 4.49 -3.55
N SER A 93 5.68 4.23 -2.52
CA SER A 93 5.97 3.15 -1.58
C SER A 93 5.93 1.76 -2.22
N VAL A 94 4.92 1.50 -3.05
CA VAL A 94 4.72 0.21 -3.71
C VAL A 94 5.85 -0.09 -4.69
N PRO A 95 6.22 0.80 -5.63
CA PRO A 95 7.31 0.51 -6.54
C PRO A 95 8.68 0.40 -5.86
N ILE A 96 8.96 1.18 -4.80
CA ILE A 96 10.20 1.01 -4.02
C ILE A 96 10.22 -0.37 -3.36
N ALA A 97 9.14 -0.76 -2.68
CA ALA A 97 9.03 -2.07 -2.04
C ALA A 97 9.12 -3.24 -3.02
N LEU A 98 8.44 -3.15 -4.18
CA LEU A 98 8.52 -4.16 -5.24
C LEU A 98 9.95 -4.30 -5.78
N ARG A 99 10.63 -3.17 -6.00
CA ARG A 99 12.00 -3.17 -6.50
C ARG A 99 12.97 -3.81 -5.51
N GLU A 100 12.87 -3.48 -4.23
CA GLU A 100 13.73 -4.10 -3.21
C GLU A 100 13.44 -5.60 -3.04
N ALA A 101 12.18 -6.04 -3.10
CA ALA A 101 11.85 -7.46 -3.03
C ALA A 101 12.45 -8.27 -4.20
N LEU A 102 12.51 -7.68 -5.40
CA LEU A 102 13.22 -8.24 -6.56
C LEU A 102 14.74 -8.30 -6.34
N GLU A 103 15.34 -7.25 -5.78
CA GLU A 103 16.78 -7.20 -5.50
C GLU A 103 17.21 -8.16 -4.38
N GLU A 104 16.32 -8.43 -3.43
CA GLU A 104 16.50 -9.40 -2.35
C GLU A 104 16.16 -10.84 -2.78
N GLU A 105 15.86 -11.07 -4.07
CA GLU A 105 15.54 -12.38 -4.66
C GLU A 105 14.37 -13.11 -3.97
N LEU A 106 13.45 -12.36 -3.33
CA LEU A 106 12.27 -12.90 -2.67
C LEU A 106 11.14 -13.23 -3.65
N ILE A 107 11.18 -12.62 -4.83
CA ILE A 107 10.27 -12.79 -5.96
C ILE A 107 11.09 -12.74 -7.25
N GLY A 108 10.64 -13.43 -8.30
CA GLY A 108 11.35 -13.52 -9.57
C GLY A 108 10.45 -13.92 -10.76
N PRO A 109 11.05 -14.21 -11.93
CA PRO A 109 10.31 -14.51 -13.15
C PRO A 109 9.33 -15.68 -12.97
N GLY A 110 8.08 -15.50 -13.42
CA GLY A 110 7.00 -16.46 -13.29
C GLY A 110 6.21 -16.37 -11.98
N ASP A 111 6.68 -15.61 -10.98
CA ASP A 111 5.94 -15.41 -9.74
C ASP A 111 4.73 -14.52 -9.94
N LEU A 112 3.59 -14.94 -9.37
CA LEU A 112 2.41 -14.10 -9.27
C LEU A 112 2.53 -13.17 -8.06
N VAL A 113 2.69 -11.88 -8.33
CA VAL A 113 2.79 -10.82 -7.33
C VAL A 113 1.56 -9.94 -7.35
N VAL A 114 0.98 -9.67 -6.17
CA VAL A 114 -0.12 -8.73 -6.03
C VAL A 114 0.39 -7.43 -5.41
N THR A 115 0.23 -6.33 -6.13
CA THR A 115 0.45 -4.99 -5.55
C THR A 115 -0.88 -4.41 -5.09
N VAL A 116 -0.90 -3.67 -3.98
CA VAL A 116 -2.13 -3.07 -3.45
C VAL A 116 -1.86 -1.74 -2.80
N ALA A 117 -2.71 -0.74 -3.06
CA ALA A 117 -2.60 0.58 -2.49
C ALA A 117 -3.96 1.16 -2.12
N PHE A 118 -3.95 2.05 -1.14
CA PHE A 118 -5.09 2.80 -0.63
C PHE A 118 -4.60 4.17 -0.13
N GLY A 119 -5.43 5.21 -0.18
CA GLY A 119 -5.02 6.53 0.28
C GLY A 119 -6.09 7.62 0.12
N GLY A 120 -5.67 8.87 0.32
CA GLY A 120 -6.54 10.05 0.26
C GLY A 120 -7.26 10.18 -1.09
N GLY A 121 -8.59 10.22 -1.05
CA GLY A 121 -9.43 10.26 -2.26
C GLY A 121 -10.83 9.64 -2.14
N LEU A 122 -11.29 9.05 -1.05
CA LEU A 122 -10.68 7.78 -0.64
C LEU A 122 -10.69 6.82 -1.83
N ALA A 123 -9.50 6.38 -2.23
CA ALA A 123 -9.31 5.53 -3.40
C ALA A 123 -8.42 4.32 -3.02
N TRP A 124 -8.66 3.21 -3.69
CA TRP A 124 -7.89 1.98 -3.51
C TRP A 124 -7.83 1.19 -4.82
N GLY A 125 -6.84 0.32 -4.93
CA GLY A 125 -6.67 -0.54 -6.09
C GLY A 125 -5.60 -1.59 -5.88
N ALA A 126 -5.66 -2.64 -6.70
CA ALA A 126 -4.66 -3.70 -6.72
C ALA A 126 -4.37 -4.13 -8.16
N ASN A 127 -3.17 -4.67 -8.38
CA ASN A 127 -2.76 -5.30 -9.62
C ASN A 127 -2.25 -6.70 -9.33
N ALA A 128 -2.57 -7.66 -10.20
CA ALA A 128 -1.92 -8.97 -10.25
C ALA A 128 -0.92 -8.96 -11.41
N ILE A 129 0.33 -9.30 -11.13
CA ILE A 129 1.46 -9.19 -12.06
C ILE A 129 2.17 -10.54 -12.08
N ILE A 130 2.41 -11.10 -13.26
CA ILE A 130 3.34 -12.21 -13.44
C ILE A 130 4.67 -11.59 -13.85
N LEU A 131 5.72 -11.79 -13.05
CA LEU A 131 7.04 -11.21 -13.26
C LEU A 131 7.83 -11.87 -14.40
#